data_AF-A0A960HW74-F1
#
_entry.id   AF-A0A960HW74-F1
#
_cell.length_a   1.000
_cell.length_b   1.000
_cell.length_c   1.000
_cell.angle_alpha   90.00
_cell.angle_beta   90.00
_cell.angle_gamma   90.00
#
_symmetry.space_group_name_H-M   'P 1'
#
loop_
_entity.id
_entity.type
_entity.pdbx_description
1 polymer ?
#
loop_
_entity_poly.entity_id
_entity_poly.type
_entity_poly.pdbx_seq_one_letter_code
_entity_poly.pdbx_strand_id
1 'polypeptide(L)'
;MKKKLGPLVALAVVAVVAAAAGMAYAGDDPDAQPPDPAPDQPIASGAQTNALLADGDNEMVFVPIVPCRIIDTRQAGGKLQVGGSRVFDVRGDESTFAAQGGTAGGCDIPFFARGIETTITAVDSGSSGFLRAYPAQAPAPNATFMNYTSAFNVSNTGTLAIPGCTGLCIANEDLRLRAYGTATHVVVEVNGYYLPQMGAVINSDGTIQDGNRVTRASRLTTGGYEVGFDRDVSRCAYNATLYNTGGDAIRTAPRTSEADAVYVSVEQDGSASDERFYLEVIC
;
A
#
# COMPACT_ATOMS: atom_id res chain seq x y z
N MET A 1 -38.09 -37.32 60.72
CA MET A 1 -37.40 -38.56 61.19
C MET A 1 -36.32 -38.95 60.18
N LYS A 2 -35.07 -38.99 60.65
CA LYS A 2 -33.80 -39.55 60.13
C LYS A 2 -33.78 -40.14 58.69
N LYS A 3 -32.92 -39.59 57.80
CA LYS A 3 -32.44 -40.17 56.52
C LYS A 3 -30.90 -40.33 56.60
N LYS A 4 -30.36 -41.56 56.63
CA LYS A 4 -29.72 -42.36 55.54
C LYS A 4 -28.39 -41.75 55.01
N LEU A 5 -27.19 -42.23 55.40
CA LEU A 5 -26.37 -43.36 54.85
C LEU A 5 -25.91 -43.09 53.38
N GLY A 6 -24.71 -42.53 53.10
CA GLY A 6 -23.40 -43.18 52.84
C GLY A 6 -22.97 -42.96 51.34
N PRO A 7 -21.79 -43.35 50.81
CA PRO A 7 -20.53 -43.81 51.44
C PRO A 7 -19.18 -43.39 50.73
N LEU A 8 -18.07 -43.86 51.31
CA LEU A 8 -16.78 -44.33 50.72
C LEU A 8 -15.86 -43.38 49.92
N VAL A 9 -14.67 -43.11 50.49
CA VAL A 9 -13.44 -42.72 49.75
C VAL A 9 -12.33 -43.69 50.13
N ALA A 10 -11.71 -44.30 49.12
CA ALA A 10 -10.61 -45.26 49.25
C ALA A 10 -9.27 -44.52 49.44
N LEU A 11 -8.45 -44.98 50.39
CA LEU A 11 -7.08 -44.49 50.61
C LEU A 11 -6.09 -45.43 49.89
N ALA A 12 -5.30 -44.89 48.97
CA ALA A 12 -4.15 -45.59 48.39
C ALA A 12 -2.86 -45.08 49.03
N VAL A 13 -2.06 -46.00 49.55
CA VAL A 13 -0.74 -45.77 50.16
C VAL A 13 0.31 -45.76 49.04
N VAL A 14 1.16 -44.73 48.98
CA VAL A 14 2.36 -44.71 48.13
C VAL A 14 3.59 -44.59 49.03
N ALA A 15 4.48 -45.58 48.94
CA ALA A 15 5.75 -45.64 49.65
C ALA A 15 6.80 -44.75 48.95
N VAL A 16 7.55 -43.97 49.73
CA VAL A 16 8.66 -43.14 49.24
C VAL A 16 9.96 -43.93 49.41
N VAL A 17 10.64 -44.21 48.30
CA VAL A 17 12.01 -44.74 48.27
C VAL A 17 12.96 -43.58 48.02
N ALA A 18 13.87 -43.30 48.96
CA ALA A 18 14.92 -42.30 48.81
C ALA A 18 16.19 -42.97 48.24
N ALA A 19 16.67 -42.48 47.10
CA ALA A 19 17.99 -42.78 46.57
C ALA A 19 18.76 -41.45 46.41
N ALA A 20 19.88 -41.32 47.12
CA ALA A 20 20.78 -40.18 47.05
C ALA A 20 21.66 -40.29 45.79
N ALA A 21 21.67 -39.25 44.96
CA ALA A 21 22.63 -39.05 43.89
C ALA A 21 23.47 -37.81 44.20
N GLY A 22 24.79 -37.95 44.16
CA GLY A 22 25.75 -36.88 44.48
C GLY A 22 25.65 -35.71 43.51
N MET A 23 25.66 -34.50 44.05
CA MET A 23 25.76 -33.27 43.27
C MET A 23 27.23 -32.98 42.98
N ALA A 24 27.65 -33.15 41.72
CA ALA A 24 28.85 -32.52 41.23
C ALA A 24 28.55 -31.03 41.03
N TYR A 25 29.21 -30.15 41.80
CA TYR A 25 29.23 -28.72 41.50
C TYR A 25 30.10 -28.53 40.24
N ALA A 26 29.46 -28.27 39.10
CA ALA A 26 30.13 -27.63 37.98
C ALA A 26 30.56 -26.24 38.47
N GLY A 27 31.83 -25.88 38.28
CA GLY A 27 32.32 -24.55 38.63
C GLY A 27 31.60 -23.51 37.78
N ASP A 28 31.10 -22.46 38.42
CA ASP A 28 30.61 -21.27 37.74
C ASP A 28 31.79 -20.62 37.01
N ASP A 29 31.81 -20.71 35.68
CA ASP A 29 32.68 -19.88 34.85
C ASP A 29 32.09 -18.46 34.86
N PRO A 30 32.77 -17.47 35.47
CA PRO A 30 32.25 -16.10 35.54
C PRO A 30 32.18 -15.40 34.17
N ASP A 31 32.78 -16.00 33.13
CA ASP A 31 32.77 -15.50 31.75
C ASP A 31 31.80 -16.30 30.84
N ALA A 32 31.00 -17.22 31.39
CA ALA A 32 29.99 -17.94 30.62
C ALA A 32 28.91 -16.96 30.12
N GLN A 33 28.98 -16.60 28.84
CA GLN A 33 27.93 -15.85 28.17
C GLN A 33 26.62 -16.65 28.28
N PRO A 34 25.50 -16.03 28.66
CA PRO A 34 24.21 -16.71 28.67
C PRO A 34 23.98 -17.35 27.30
N PRO A 35 23.43 -18.58 27.23
CA PRO A 35 23.08 -19.15 25.94
C PRO A 35 22.17 -18.16 25.22
N ASP A 36 22.48 -17.89 23.95
CA ASP A 36 21.64 -17.03 23.12
C ASP A 36 20.18 -17.46 23.28
N PRO A 37 19.24 -16.50 23.42
CA PRO A 37 17.83 -16.85 23.46
C PRO A 37 17.51 -17.69 22.23
N ALA A 38 16.78 -18.80 22.45
CA ALA A 38 16.36 -19.67 21.36
C ALA A 38 15.72 -18.83 20.24
N PRO A 39 15.91 -19.19 18.96
CA PRO A 39 15.28 -18.49 17.85
C PRO A 39 13.81 -18.24 18.16
N ASP A 40 13.39 -16.98 18.00
CA ASP A 40 12.00 -16.59 18.21
C ASP A 40 11.10 -17.60 17.49
N GLN A 41 10.17 -18.19 18.23
CA GLN A 41 9.18 -19.07 17.64
C GLN A 41 8.37 -18.27 16.60
N PRO A 42 7.98 -18.88 15.47
CA PRO A 42 7.12 -18.20 14.52
C PRO A 42 5.90 -17.66 15.26
N ILE A 43 5.67 -16.35 15.13
CA ILE A 43 4.48 -15.72 15.67
C ILE A 43 3.30 -16.53 15.12
N ALA A 44 2.50 -17.14 15.99
CA ALA A 44 1.27 -17.78 15.56
C ALA A 44 0.50 -16.74 14.76
N SER A 45 0.19 -17.05 13.50
CA SER A 45 -0.65 -16.22 12.63
C SER A 45 -2.04 -16.09 13.25
N GLY A 46 -2.18 -15.23 14.26
CA GLY A 46 -3.44 -14.58 14.52
C GLY A 46 -3.80 -13.87 13.22
N ALA A 47 -5.01 -14.08 12.72
CA ALA A 47 -5.51 -13.44 11.52
C ALA A 47 -5.44 -11.90 11.70
N GLN A 48 -4.29 -11.32 11.35
CA GLN A 48 -4.16 -9.93 11.00
C GLN A 48 -5.06 -9.78 9.77
N THR A 49 -6.13 -9.02 9.89
CA THR A 49 -7.07 -8.76 8.80
C THR A 49 -6.35 -8.00 7.69
N ASN A 50 -5.67 -8.69 6.75
CA ASN A 50 -5.16 -8.26 5.43
C ASN A 50 -4.79 -6.77 5.23
N ALA A 51 -4.30 -6.09 6.25
CA ALA A 51 -3.87 -4.72 6.20
C ALA A 51 -2.66 -4.63 7.14
N LEU A 52 -1.59 -3.99 6.66
CA LEU A 52 -0.32 -3.75 7.37
C LEU A 52 0.53 -5.04 7.36
N LEU A 53 1.58 -5.25 6.55
CA LEU A 53 2.69 -4.38 6.15
C LEU A 53 3.44 -4.96 4.91
N ALA A 54 2.74 -5.61 3.97
CA ALA A 54 3.41 -6.31 2.85
C ALA A 54 2.53 -6.52 1.61
N ASP A 55 1.46 -5.74 1.44
CA ASP A 55 0.71 -5.76 0.19
C ASP A 55 1.14 -4.53 -0.61
N GLY A 56 1.99 -4.72 -1.61
CA GLY A 56 2.53 -3.65 -2.45
C GLY A 56 1.43 -2.82 -3.14
N ASP A 57 0.19 -3.31 -3.14
CA ASP A 57 -0.99 -2.60 -3.66
C ASP A 57 -1.45 -1.46 -2.74
N ASN A 58 -1.07 -1.46 -1.46
CA ASN A 58 -1.52 -0.47 -0.47
C ASN A 58 -0.43 0.54 -0.08
N GLU A 59 0.82 0.27 -0.42
CA GLU A 59 1.94 1.18 -0.19
C GLU A 59 2.16 2.05 -1.42
N MET A 60 2.14 3.37 -1.21
CA MET A 60 2.24 4.34 -2.28
C MET A 60 3.35 5.35 -2.05
N VAL A 61 4.04 5.69 -3.12
CA VAL A 61 5.01 6.78 -3.18
C VAL A 61 4.29 8.06 -3.55
N PHE A 62 4.48 9.09 -2.72
CA PHE A 62 3.98 10.43 -3.01
C PHE A 62 4.93 11.17 -3.96
N VAL A 63 4.39 11.68 -5.06
CA VAL A 63 5.10 12.55 -6.01
C VAL A 63 4.50 13.94 -5.93
N PRO A 64 5.23 14.95 -5.39
CA PRO A 64 4.77 16.32 -5.38
C PRO A 64 4.78 16.90 -6.80
N ILE A 65 3.81 17.76 -7.09
CA ILE A 65 3.78 18.55 -8.33
C ILE A 65 3.70 20.04 -7.99
N VAL A 66 3.90 20.90 -8.98
CA VAL A 66 3.50 22.30 -8.84
C VAL A 66 1.98 22.32 -8.69
N PRO A 67 1.42 22.98 -7.64
CA PRO A 67 -0.01 23.00 -7.41
C PRO A 67 -0.79 23.35 -8.67
N CYS A 68 -1.71 22.47 -9.05
CA CYS A 68 -2.37 22.54 -10.34
C CYS A 68 -3.88 22.39 -10.19
N ARG A 69 -4.63 23.32 -10.79
CA ARG A 69 -6.09 23.34 -10.70
C ARG A 69 -6.72 22.42 -11.73
N ILE A 70 -7.40 21.38 -11.26
CA ILE A 70 -8.15 20.47 -12.14
C ILE A 70 -9.61 20.85 -12.28
N ILE A 71 -10.22 21.51 -11.29
CA ILE A 71 -11.66 21.84 -11.29
C ILE A 71 -11.88 23.28 -10.84
N ASP A 72 -12.69 24.03 -11.58
CA ASP A 72 -13.25 25.31 -11.15
C ASP A 72 -14.68 25.46 -11.61
N THR A 73 -15.62 25.11 -10.73
CA THR A 73 -17.04 25.14 -11.09
C THR A 73 -17.62 26.55 -11.26
N ARG A 74 -16.84 27.61 -10.95
CA ARG A 74 -17.21 28.99 -11.25
C ARG A 74 -17.01 29.31 -12.73
N GLN A 75 -16.06 28.62 -13.37
CA GLN A 75 -15.74 28.79 -14.78
C GLN A 75 -16.57 27.85 -15.66
N ALA A 76 -16.89 26.63 -15.19
CA ALA A 76 -17.69 25.67 -15.95
C ALA A 76 -18.61 24.82 -15.06
N GLY A 77 -19.76 24.39 -15.59
CA GLY A 77 -20.69 23.45 -14.91
C GLY A 77 -21.48 23.98 -13.71
N GLY A 78 -21.12 25.13 -13.14
CA GLY A 78 -21.86 25.81 -12.06
C GLY A 78 -21.86 25.06 -10.71
N LYS A 79 -22.54 25.64 -9.71
CA LYS A 79 -22.60 25.11 -8.33
C LYS A 79 -23.03 23.64 -8.30
N LEU A 80 -22.38 22.85 -7.42
CA LEU A 80 -22.86 21.53 -7.05
C LEU A 80 -24.20 21.67 -6.32
N GLN A 81 -25.25 21.08 -6.87
CA GLN A 81 -26.59 21.15 -6.29
C GLN A 81 -26.73 20.18 -5.11
N VAL A 82 -27.58 20.54 -4.13
CA VAL A 82 -27.80 19.74 -2.92
C VAL A 82 -28.31 18.36 -3.29
N GLY A 83 -27.69 17.32 -2.71
CA GLY A 83 -28.09 15.93 -2.92
C GLY A 83 -27.64 15.35 -4.27
N GLY A 84 -27.18 16.18 -5.21
CA GLY A 84 -26.57 15.74 -6.47
C GLY A 84 -25.07 15.43 -6.32
N SER A 85 -24.59 14.43 -7.04
CA SER A 85 -23.16 14.16 -7.20
C SER A 85 -22.70 14.52 -8.60
N ARG A 86 -21.48 15.05 -8.73
CA ARG A 86 -20.81 15.22 -10.03
C ARG A 86 -19.49 14.46 -10.01
N VAL A 87 -19.17 13.83 -11.14
CA VAL A 87 -17.88 13.19 -11.35
C VAL A 87 -17.00 14.14 -12.15
N PHE A 88 -15.72 14.13 -11.84
CA PHE A 88 -14.69 14.94 -12.45
C PHE A 88 -13.48 14.07 -12.77
N ASP A 89 -12.75 14.50 -13.79
CA ASP A 89 -11.49 13.91 -14.18
C ASP A 89 -10.36 14.51 -13.36
N VAL A 90 -9.45 13.64 -12.91
CA VAL A 90 -8.21 14.00 -12.22
C VAL A 90 -7.03 13.82 -13.17
N ARG A 91 -7.15 12.87 -14.10
CA ARG A 91 -6.22 12.50 -15.16
C ARG A 91 -7.02 12.21 -16.43
N GLY A 92 -6.40 12.22 -17.61
CA GLY A 92 -7.12 11.98 -18.86
C GLY A 92 -6.66 12.87 -20.00
N ASP A 93 -7.45 12.87 -21.09
CA ASP A 93 -7.16 13.68 -22.27
C ASP A 93 -7.36 15.18 -22.04
N GLU A 94 -6.66 15.99 -22.84
CA GLU A 94 -6.55 17.44 -22.66
C GLU A 94 -7.90 18.20 -22.76
N SER A 95 -8.92 17.58 -23.37
CA SER A 95 -10.18 18.24 -23.70
C SER A 95 -11.19 18.24 -22.55
N THR A 96 -11.06 17.32 -21.59
CA THR A 96 -12.00 17.17 -20.46
C THR A 96 -11.81 18.25 -19.39
N PHE A 97 -10.57 18.66 -19.12
CA PHE A 97 -10.27 19.60 -18.03
C PHE A 97 -10.87 21.00 -18.25
N ALA A 98 -10.90 21.49 -19.48
CA ALA A 98 -11.53 22.76 -19.81
C ALA A 98 -13.04 22.73 -19.51
N ALA A 99 -13.71 21.60 -19.76
CA ALA A 99 -15.15 21.43 -19.51
C ALA A 99 -15.50 21.43 -18.01
N GLN A 100 -14.53 21.18 -17.12
CA GLN A 100 -14.68 21.28 -15.66
C GLN A 100 -14.02 22.54 -15.06
N GLY A 101 -13.55 23.47 -15.91
CA GLY A 101 -12.97 24.75 -15.50
C GLY A 101 -11.54 24.65 -14.98
N GLY A 102 -10.86 23.52 -15.20
CA GLY A 102 -9.46 23.31 -14.83
C GLY A 102 -8.46 23.86 -15.85
N THR A 103 -7.18 23.66 -15.56
CA THR A 103 -6.06 23.89 -16.48
C THR A 103 -6.21 23.01 -17.72
N ALA A 104 -6.13 23.60 -18.91
CA ALA A 104 -6.13 22.83 -20.16
C ALA A 104 -4.94 21.87 -20.19
N GLY A 105 -5.17 20.61 -20.57
CA GLY A 105 -4.15 19.55 -20.49
C GLY A 105 -4.04 18.87 -19.12
N GLY A 106 -4.73 19.36 -18.09
CA GLY A 106 -4.70 18.77 -16.75
C GLY A 106 -3.40 19.07 -16.00
N CYS A 107 -2.97 18.10 -15.17
CA CYS A 107 -1.84 18.26 -14.24
C CYS A 107 -0.78 17.17 -14.40
N ASP A 108 -0.70 16.54 -15.58
CA ASP A 108 0.24 15.45 -15.89
C ASP A 108 0.21 14.27 -14.90
N ILE A 109 -0.94 14.05 -14.25
CA ILE A 109 -1.11 12.95 -13.29
C ILE A 109 -1.15 11.64 -14.08
N PRO A 110 -0.22 10.69 -13.85
CA PRO A 110 -0.17 9.47 -14.63
C PRO A 110 -1.37 8.56 -14.42
N PHE A 111 -1.73 7.78 -15.45
CA PHE A 111 -2.84 6.82 -15.39
C PHE A 111 -2.70 5.73 -14.33
N PHE A 112 -1.47 5.43 -13.90
CA PHE A 112 -1.20 4.46 -12.84
C PHE A 112 -1.28 5.05 -11.42
N ALA A 113 -1.56 6.35 -11.25
CA ALA A 113 -1.84 6.92 -9.94
C ALA A 113 -3.07 6.24 -9.28
N ARG A 114 -3.01 6.10 -7.96
CA ARG A 114 -4.05 5.48 -7.11
C ARG A 114 -4.56 6.44 -6.03
N GLY A 115 -3.94 7.61 -5.90
CA GLY A 115 -4.42 8.66 -5.03
C GLY A 115 -3.89 10.02 -5.44
N ILE A 116 -4.48 11.06 -4.87
CA ILE A 116 -4.09 12.46 -5.03
C ILE A 116 -4.11 13.18 -3.69
N GLU A 117 -3.18 14.10 -3.50
CA GLU A 117 -3.22 15.09 -2.43
C GLU A 117 -3.89 16.35 -2.99
N THR A 118 -5.05 16.71 -2.45
CA THR A 118 -5.85 17.81 -3.01
C THR A 118 -6.29 18.82 -1.98
N THR A 119 -6.27 20.08 -2.38
CA THR A 119 -6.97 21.16 -1.70
C THR A 119 -8.31 21.38 -2.39
N ILE A 120 -9.41 21.21 -1.66
CA ILE A 120 -10.76 21.52 -2.15
C ILE A 120 -11.29 22.73 -1.41
N THR A 121 -11.75 23.72 -2.16
CA THR A 121 -12.36 24.94 -1.65
C THR A 121 -13.83 25.03 -2.01
N ALA A 122 -14.70 25.16 -1.01
CA ALA A 122 -16.08 25.57 -1.19
C ALA A 122 -16.15 27.10 -1.34
N VAL A 123 -16.78 27.57 -2.41
CA VAL A 123 -16.85 28.99 -2.79
C VAL A 123 -18.30 29.42 -2.95
N ASP A 124 -18.63 30.60 -2.42
CA ASP A 124 -19.97 31.23 -2.56
C ASP A 124 -21.11 30.26 -2.16
N SER A 125 -20.95 29.62 -1.01
CA SER A 125 -22.00 28.78 -0.44
C SER A 125 -23.08 29.70 0.18
N GLY A 126 -24.35 29.51 -0.20
CA GLY A 126 -25.44 30.40 0.25
C GLY A 126 -25.81 30.24 1.73
N SER A 127 -25.36 29.16 2.38
CA SER A 127 -25.58 28.80 3.78
C SER A 127 -24.66 27.63 4.14
N SER A 128 -24.72 27.14 5.37
CA SER A 128 -23.91 26.03 5.85
C SER A 128 -24.24 24.70 5.16
N GLY A 129 -23.23 23.85 5.06
CA GLY A 129 -23.31 22.52 4.47
C GLY A 129 -22.02 21.74 4.63
N PHE A 130 -21.94 20.60 3.94
CA PHE A 130 -20.73 19.80 3.91
C PHE A 130 -20.54 19.11 2.56
N LEU A 131 -19.29 18.73 2.29
CA LEU A 131 -18.87 18.07 1.05
C LEU A 131 -18.32 16.68 1.37
N ARG A 132 -18.67 15.72 0.52
CA ARG A 132 -17.97 14.43 0.45
C ARG A 132 -17.21 14.36 -0.87
N ALA A 133 -15.99 13.87 -0.79
CA ALA A 133 -15.09 13.64 -1.92
C ALA A 133 -14.61 12.19 -1.85
N TYR A 134 -14.73 11.43 -2.95
CA TYR A 134 -14.46 9.99 -2.96
C TYR A 134 -14.27 9.46 -4.39
N PRO A 135 -13.66 8.27 -4.57
CA PRO A 135 -13.50 7.65 -5.89
C PRO A 135 -14.85 7.49 -6.61
N ALA A 136 -14.93 7.80 -7.90
CA ALA A 136 -16.22 7.78 -8.60
C ALA A 136 -16.84 6.37 -8.72
N GLN A 137 -16.03 5.33 -8.67
CA GLN A 137 -16.51 3.93 -8.71
C GLN A 137 -16.79 3.36 -7.30
N ALA A 138 -16.57 4.13 -6.24
CA ALA A 138 -16.83 3.71 -4.88
C ALA A 138 -18.25 4.12 -4.40
N PRO A 139 -18.86 3.34 -3.48
CA PRO A 139 -20.06 3.79 -2.79
C PRO A 139 -19.76 5.08 -2.01
N ALA A 140 -20.76 5.96 -1.92
CA ALA A 140 -20.60 7.21 -1.18
C ALA A 140 -20.27 6.91 0.31
N PRO A 141 -19.13 7.38 0.84
CA PRO A 141 -18.78 7.15 2.23
C PRO A 141 -19.70 7.94 3.16
N ASN A 142 -19.77 7.55 4.43
CA ASN A 142 -20.40 8.37 5.47
C ASN A 142 -19.48 9.50 5.97
N ALA A 143 -18.18 9.39 5.72
CA ALA A 143 -17.19 10.38 6.08
C ALA A 143 -17.40 11.71 5.35
N THR A 144 -17.18 12.81 6.06
CA THR A 144 -17.18 14.17 5.53
C THR A 144 -15.77 14.57 5.15
N PHE A 145 -15.57 15.14 3.97
CA PHE A 145 -14.27 15.71 3.59
C PHE A 145 -14.10 17.10 4.18
N MET A 146 -15.15 17.94 4.13
CA MET A 146 -15.12 19.27 4.73
C MET A 146 -16.52 19.79 5.05
N ASN A 147 -16.61 20.64 6.07
CA ASN A 147 -17.78 21.49 6.32
C ASN A 147 -17.54 22.87 5.71
N TYR A 148 -18.61 23.57 5.34
CA TYR A 148 -18.53 24.95 4.82
C TYR A 148 -19.69 25.82 5.30
N THR A 149 -19.53 27.14 5.17
CA THR A 149 -20.50 28.16 5.59
C THR A 149 -20.54 29.29 4.56
N SER A 150 -21.56 30.15 4.65
CA SER A 150 -21.67 31.33 3.80
C SER A 150 -20.79 32.52 4.20
N ALA A 151 -20.11 32.45 5.35
CA ALA A 151 -19.34 33.58 5.87
C ALA A 151 -18.08 33.87 5.04
N PHE A 152 -17.44 32.83 4.50
CA PHE A 152 -16.23 32.92 3.69
C PHE A 152 -15.99 31.59 2.95
N ASN A 153 -15.10 31.62 1.97
CA ASN A 153 -14.67 30.40 1.27
C ASN A 153 -13.87 29.52 2.23
N VAL A 154 -14.25 28.25 2.33
CA VAL A 154 -13.59 27.28 3.22
C VAL A 154 -12.78 26.33 2.35
N SER A 155 -11.54 26.02 2.75
CA SER A 155 -10.68 25.03 2.11
C SER A 155 -10.35 23.89 3.07
N ASN A 156 -10.22 22.68 2.55
CA ASN A 156 -9.59 21.56 3.25
C ASN A 156 -8.63 20.85 2.30
N THR A 157 -7.47 20.45 2.82
CA THR A 157 -6.49 19.65 2.09
C THR A 157 -6.51 18.23 2.61
N GLY A 158 -6.45 17.25 1.71
CA GLY A 158 -6.29 15.86 2.11
C GLY A 158 -6.09 14.91 0.95
N THR A 159 -5.69 13.71 1.31
CA THR A 159 -5.49 12.59 0.41
C THR A 159 -6.81 11.97 0.02
N LEU A 160 -7.02 11.76 -1.27
CA LEU A 160 -8.17 11.05 -1.84
C LEU A 160 -7.67 9.92 -2.71
N ALA A 161 -8.20 8.72 -2.49
CA ALA A 161 -8.04 7.64 -3.46
C ALA A 161 -8.73 8.03 -4.77
N ILE A 162 -8.14 7.61 -5.88
CA ILE A 162 -8.78 7.58 -7.19
C ILE A 162 -8.71 6.14 -7.68
N PRO A 163 -9.66 5.66 -8.50
CA PRO A 163 -9.59 4.28 -8.98
C PRO A 163 -8.24 4.03 -9.67
N GLY A 164 -7.67 2.84 -9.52
CA GLY A 164 -6.61 2.44 -10.43
C GLY A 164 -7.19 2.16 -11.81
N CYS A 165 -6.49 2.51 -12.88
CA CYS A 165 -6.80 2.00 -14.20
C CYS A 165 -5.86 0.85 -14.55
N THR A 166 -6.42 -0.27 -15.00
CA THR A 166 -5.71 -1.36 -15.66
C THR A 166 -5.80 -1.14 -17.18
N GLY A 167 -5.24 -0.02 -17.66
CA GLY A 167 -5.33 0.40 -19.07
C GLY A 167 -5.55 1.91 -19.23
N LEU A 168 -6.12 2.32 -20.37
CA LEU A 168 -6.53 3.71 -20.60
C LEU A 168 -7.76 4.01 -19.75
N CYS A 169 -7.69 5.03 -18.90
CA CYS A 169 -8.85 5.47 -18.12
C CYS A 169 -9.93 6.03 -19.06
N ILE A 170 -11.18 5.69 -18.78
CA ILE A 170 -12.33 6.31 -19.44
C ILE A 170 -12.63 7.61 -18.69
N ALA A 171 -13.01 8.66 -19.42
CA ALA A 171 -13.43 9.93 -18.80
C ALA A 171 -14.60 9.71 -17.81
N ASN A 172 -14.64 10.55 -16.77
CA ASN A 172 -15.59 10.56 -15.65
C ASN A 172 -15.49 9.36 -14.69
N GLU A 173 -14.29 8.93 -14.36
CA GLU A 173 -14.09 7.79 -13.43
C GLU A 173 -13.30 8.13 -12.17
N ASP A 174 -12.71 9.31 -12.06
CA ASP A 174 -11.75 9.56 -10.98
C ASP A 174 -12.42 10.04 -9.68
N LEU A 175 -12.90 11.29 -9.65
CA LEU A 175 -13.28 11.96 -8.41
C LEU A 175 -14.77 12.32 -8.42
N ARG A 176 -15.51 11.83 -7.44
CA ARG A 176 -16.90 12.25 -7.20
C ARG A 176 -16.97 13.22 -6.03
N LEU A 177 -17.62 14.36 -6.29
CA LEU A 177 -17.95 15.36 -5.27
C LEU A 177 -19.45 15.42 -5.07
N ARG A 178 -19.88 15.49 -3.81
CA ARG A 178 -21.29 15.61 -3.43
C ARG A 178 -21.49 16.61 -2.32
N ALA A 179 -22.37 17.60 -2.57
CA ALA A 179 -22.72 18.65 -1.63
C ALA A 179 -24.02 18.33 -0.88
N TYR A 180 -24.02 18.61 0.41
CA TYR A 180 -25.15 18.43 1.32
C TYR A 180 -25.43 19.73 2.08
N GLY A 181 -26.71 19.96 2.44
CA GLY A 181 -27.15 21.18 3.10
C GLY A 181 -27.43 22.31 2.11
N THR A 182 -26.39 22.85 1.46
CA THR A 182 -26.51 24.00 0.55
C THR A 182 -25.68 23.81 -0.72
N ALA A 183 -26.13 24.37 -1.84
CA ALA A 183 -25.35 24.36 -3.08
C ALA A 183 -24.12 25.27 -2.96
N THR A 184 -22.99 24.85 -3.55
CA THR A 184 -21.73 25.59 -3.49
C THR A 184 -20.93 25.42 -4.77
N HIS A 185 -20.12 26.42 -5.12
CA HIS A 185 -19.04 26.18 -6.09
C HIS A 185 -17.92 25.42 -5.38
N VAL A 186 -17.23 24.58 -6.14
CA VAL A 186 -15.97 23.95 -5.74
C VAL A 186 -14.84 24.35 -6.67
N VAL A 187 -13.67 24.54 -6.07
CA VAL A 187 -12.37 24.65 -6.73
C VAL A 187 -11.51 23.51 -6.19
N VAL A 188 -10.84 22.76 -7.07
CA VAL A 188 -9.97 21.64 -6.68
C VAL A 188 -8.58 21.83 -7.28
N GLU A 189 -7.59 21.83 -6.40
CA GLU A 189 -6.18 21.97 -6.72
C GLU A 189 -5.45 20.71 -6.23
N VAL A 190 -4.61 20.14 -7.09
CA VAL A 190 -3.78 18.96 -6.80
C VAL A 190 -2.38 19.42 -6.42
N ASN A 191 -1.88 18.96 -5.28
CA ASN A 191 -0.54 19.25 -4.77
C ASN A 191 0.45 18.12 -5.09
N GLY A 192 -0.05 16.92 -5.38
CA GLY A 192 0.73 15.75 -5.73
C GLY A 192 -0.15 14.52 -5.91
N TYR A 193 0.46 13.42 -6.31
CA TYR A 193 -0.24 12.16 -6.55
C TYR A 193 0.52 10.98 -5.93
N TYR A 194 -0.19 9.89 -5.74
CA TYR A 194 0.32 8.67 -5.12
C TYR A 194 0.38 7.56 -6.17
N LEU A 195 1.56 6.97 -6.34
CA LEU A 195 1.81 5.83 -7.22
C LEU A 195 2.08 4.58 -6.40
N PRO A 196 1.66 3.39 -6.87
CA PRO A 196 2.15 2.14 -6.29
C PRO A 196 3.68 2.10 -6.30
N GLN A 197 4.26 1.63 -5.20
CA GLN A 197 5.69 1.34 -5.13
C GLN A 197 6.04 0.29 -6.20
N MET A 198 7.16 0.46 -6.91
CA MET A 198 7.56 -0.52 -7.93
C MET A 198 8.22 -1.70 -7.26
N GLY A 199 7.76 -2.89 -7.60
CA GLY A 199 8.33 -4.12 -7.09
C GLY A 199 7.68 -5.36 -7.69
N ALA A 200 8.33 -6.50 -7.49
CA ALA A 200 7.88 -7.79 -8.00
C ALA A 200 8.31 -8.92 -7.08
N VAL A 201 7.47 -9.94 -7.00
CA VAL A 201 7.79 -11.26 -6.47
C VAL A 201 7.99 -12.18 -7.66
N ILE A 202 9.20 -12.72 -7.80
CA ILE A 202 9.59 -13.55 -8.94
C ILE A 202 9.80 -14.98 -8.45
N ASN A 203 9.12 -15.94 -9.08
CA ASN A 203 9.30 -17.36 -8.84
C ASN A 203 10.66 -17.83 -9.36
N SER A 204 11.14 -18.99 -8.87
CA SER A 204 12.39 -19.60 -9.33
C SER A 204 12.42 -19.95 -10.82
N ASP A 205 11.25 -20.10 -11.47
CA ASP A 205 11.14 -20.31 -12.92
C ASP A 205 11.20 -19.00 -13.73
N GLY A 206 11.30 -17.85 -13.06
CA GLY A 206 11.34 -16.52 -13.67
C GLY A 206 9.97 -15.92 -13.98
N THR A 207 8.87 -16.55 -13.55
CA THR A 207 7.52 -15.99 -13.70
C THR A 207 7.21 -14.96 -12.60
N ILE A 208 6.38 -13.96 -12.94
CA ILE A 208 5.86 -12.99 -11.97
C ILE A 208 4.79 -13.69 -11.13
N GLN A 209 5.02 -13.77 -9.82
CA GLN A 209 4.01 -14.22 -8.88
C GLN A 209 3.07 -13.08 -8.49
N ASP A 210 3.64 -11.92 -8.20
CA ASP A 210 2.93 -10.73 -7.73
C ASP A 210 3.79 -9.49 -7.98
N GLY A 211 3.20 -8.29 -7.91
CA GLY A 211 3.96 -7.05 -8.00
C GLY A 211 3.22 -5.86 -8.56
N ASN A 212 3.83 -4.70 -8.39
CA ASN A 212 3.33 -3.42 -8.86
C ASN A 212 4.27 -2.83 -9.91
N ARG A 213 3.65 -2.39 -11.01
CA ARG A 213 4.33 -1.76 -12.17
C ARG A 213 5.38 -2.63 -12.86
N VAL A 214 5.50 -3.90 -12.47
CA VAL A 214 6.22 -4.94 -13.21
C VAL A 214 5.43 -5.32 -14.46
N THR A 215 6.10 -5.37 -15.60
CA THR A 215 5.48 -5.65 -16.91
C THR A 215 5.91 -6.99 -17.50
N ARG A 216 7.13 -7.43 -17.17
CA ARG A 216 7.69 -8.71 -17.60
C ARG A 216 8.70 -9.23 -16.58
N ALA A 217 8.86 -10.53 -16.53
CA ALA A 217 10.02 -11.17 -15.92
C ALA A 217 10.40 -12.40 -16.73
N SER A 218 11.69 -12.72 -16.74
CA SER A 218 12.19 -13.93 -17.38
C SER A 218 13.45 -14.45 -16.69
N ARG A 219 13.58 -15.78 -16.67
CA ARG A 219 14.84 -16.45 -16.33
C ARG A 219 15.72 -16.52 -17.58
N LEU A 220 16.89 -15.91 -17.50
CA LEU A 220 17.88 -15.86 -18.59
C LEU A 220 18.83 -17.07 -18.53
N THR A 221 19.32 -17.36 -17.32
CA THR A 221 20.24 -18.45 -17.02
C THR A 221 19.90 -19.02 -15.65
N THR A 222 20.57 -20.10 -15.23
CA THR A 222 20.49 -20.52 -13.82
C THR A 222 20.92 -19.37 -12.91
N GLY A 223 20.07 -19.04 -11.95
CA GLY A 223 20.23 -17.92 -11.02
C GLY A 223 20.27 -16.54 -11.68
N GLY A 224 19.97 -16.39 -12.97
CA GLY A 224 20.02 -15.11 -13.68
C GLY A 224 18.65 -14.73 -14.23
N TYR A 225 18.15 -13.56 -13.83
CA TYR A 225 16.81 -13.08 -14.16
C TYR A 225 16.83 -11.67 -14.73
N GLU A 226 15.81 -11.36 -15.51
CA GLU A 226 15.47 -10.01 -15.93
C GLU A 226 14.06 -9.69 -15.44
N VAL A 227 13.90 -8.52 -14.84
CA VAL A 227 12.60 -8.00 -14.38
C VAL A 227 12.39 -6.62 -14.98
N GLY A 228 11.36 -6.48 -15.81
CA GLY A 228 11.02 -5.25 -16.51
C GLY A 228 9.84 -4.52 -15.87
N PHE A 229 9.88 -3.20 -15.93
CA PHE A 229 8.88 -2.28 -15.38
C PHE A 229 8.22 -1.46 -16.48
N ASP A 230 7.20 -0.68 -16.15
CA ASP A 230 6.44 0.15 -17.09
C ASP A 230 7.08 1.53 -17.37
N ARG A 231 8.32 1.74 -16.92
CA ARG A 231 9.10 2.98 -17.09
C ARG A 231 10.60 2.70 -17.11
N ASP A 232 11.38 3.70 -17.54
CA ASP A 232 12.83 3.71 -17.33
C ASP A 232 13.15 3.67 -15.83
N VAL A 233 13.91 2.64 -15.44
CA VAL A 233 14.39 2.40 -14.07
C VAL A 233 15.91 2.48 -13.96
N SER A 234 16.62 2.80 -15.04
CA SER A 234 18.09 2.75 -15.13
C SER A 234 18.84 3.62 -14.11
N ARG A 235 18.15 4.62 -13.53
CA ARG A 235 18.66 5.56 -12.52
C ARG A 235 18.05 5.36 -11.12
N CYS A 236 17.42 4.22 -10.89
CA CYS A 236 16.75 3.91 -9.65
C CYS A 236 17.61 3.02 -8.75
N ALA A 237 17.27 2.97 -7.46
CA ALA A 237 17.85 2.01 -6.54
C ALA A 237 17.07 0.68 -6.62
N TYR A 238 17.80 -0.44 -6.54
CA TYR A 238 17.22 -1.77 -6.58
C TYR A 238 17.54 -2.50 -5.28
N ASN A 239 16.51 -2.89 -4.53
CA ASN A 239 16.66 -3.69 -3.33
C ASN A 239 16.04 -5.06 -3.56
N ALA A 240 16.74 -6.13 -3.24
CA ALA A 240 16.23 -7.47 -3.45
C ALA A 240 16.55 -8.38 -2.28
N THR A 241 15.61 -9.25 -1.94
CA THR A 241 15.73 -10.22 -0.86
C THR A 241 15.29 -11.59 -1.36
N LEU A 242 15.93 -12.62 -0.84
CA LEU A 242 15.58 -14.00 -1.16
C LEU A 242 14.48 -14.50 -0.24
N TYR A 243 13.65 -15.40 -0.76
CA TYR A 243 12.62 -16.06 0.06
C TYR A 243 13.25 -16.97 1.13
N ASN A 244 14.36 -17.63 0.79
CA ASN A 244 15.17 -18.44 1.71
C ASN A 244 16.45 -17.68 2.07
N THR A 245 17.00 -17.91 3.27
CA THR A 245 18.07 -17.08 3.85
C THR A 245 19.37 -17.85 4.15
N GLY A 246 19.57 -19.03 3.55
CA GLY A 246 20.63 -19.97 3.98
C GLY A 246 21.74 -20.14 2.95
N GLY A 247 22.86 -19.44 3.12
CA GLY A 247 24.02 -19.54 2.21
C GLY A 247 23.85 -18.78 0.90
N ASP A 248 22.76 -18.03 0.78
CA ASP A 248 22.35 -17.41 -0.47
C ASP A 248 22.79 -15.95 -0.60
N ALA A 249 23.11 -15.52 -1.81
CA ALA A 249 23.43 -14.15 -2.17
C ALA A 249 22.56 -13.68 -3.34
N ILE A 250 22.06 -12.45 -3.25
CA ILE A 250 21.30 -11.79 -4.32
C ILE A 250 21.98 -10.47 -4.70
N ARG A 251 22.07 -10.21 -6.01
CA ARG A 251 22.64 -8.97 -6.54
C ARG A 251 21.72 -8.42 -7.62
N THR A 252 21.68 -7.10 -7.71
CA THR A 252 20.89 -6.36 -8.69
C THR A 252 21.79 -5.46 -9.51
N ALA A 253 21.45 -5.25 -10.78
CA ALA A 253 22.17 -4.36 -11.67
C ALA A 253 21.24 -3.75 -12.73
N PRO A 254 21.50 -2.52 -13.21
CA PRO A 254 20.76 -1.96 -14.34
C PRO A 254 21.07 -2.76 -15.60
N ARG A 255 20.10 -2.85 -16.51
CA ARG A 255 20.33 -3.39 -17.86
C ARG A 255 20.83 -2.28 -18.79
N THR A 256 21.96 -2.52 -19.45
CA THR A 256 22.55 -1.54 -20.39
C THR A 256 21.84 -1.50 -21.74
N SER A 257 21.17 -2.59 -22.13
CA SER A 257 20.40 -2.70 -23.37
C SER A 257 18.91 -2.37 -23.20
N GLU A 258 18.41 -2.31 -21.95
CA GLU A 258 16.98 -2.22 -21.63
C GLU A 258 16.80 -1.32 -20.40
N ALA A 259 16.59 -0.03 -20.61
CA ALA A 259 16.53 0.96 -19.53
C ALA A 259 15.36 0.73 -18.55
N ASP A 260 14.35 -0.03 -18.95
CA ASP A 260 13.17 -0.40 -18.16
C ASP A 260 13.34 -1.71 -17.38
N ALA A 261 14.55 -2.30 -17.34
CA ALA A 261 14.78 -3.59 -16.71
C ALA A 261 15.94 -3.63 -15.70
N VAL A 262 15.76 -4.50 -14.71
CA VAL A 262 16.74 -4.86 -13.69
C VAL A 262 17.21 -6.28 -13.95
N TYR A 263 18.53 -6.46 -13.98
CA TYR A 263 19.15 -7.78 -13.92
C TYR A 263 19.28 -8.21 -12.46
N VAL A 264 18.87 -9.43 -12.16
CA VAL A 264 19.00 -10.04 -10.82
C VAL A 264 19.80 -11.32 -10.95
N SER A 265 20.83 -11.47 -10.11
CA SER A 265 21.57 -12.72 -9.99
C SER A 265 21.45 -13.30 -8.58
N VAL A 266 21.20 -14.60 -8.49
CA VAL A 266 21.07 -15.35 -7.26
C VAL A 266 22.09 -16.48 -7.23
N GLU A 267 22.79 -16.60 -6.11
CA GLU A 267 23.74 -17.66 -5.82
C GLU A 267 23.35 -18.35 -4.50
N GLN A 268 23.57 -19.65 -4.41
CA GLN A 268 23.49 -20.47 -3.19
C GLN A 268 24.83 -21.15 -3.01
N ASP A 269 25.45 -21.00 -1.84
CA ASP A 269 26.77 -21.55 -1.52
C ASP A 269 27.84 -21.23 -2.59
N GLY A 270 27.75 -20.03 -3.17
CA GLY A 270 28.67 -19.53 -4.21
C GLY A 270 28.44 -20.09 -5.61
N SER A 271 27.34 -20.82 -5.84
CA SER A 271 26.93 -21.32 -7.16
C SER A 271 25.61 -20.71 -7.59
N ALA A 272 25.45 -20.38 -8.88
CA ALA A 272 24.20 -19.82 -9.37
C ALA A 272 23.02 -20.78 -9.13
N SER A 273 21.94 -20.29 -8.53
CA SER A 273 20.77 -21.10 -8.13
C SER A 273 19.45 -20.41 -8.45
N ASP A 274 18.46 -21.21 -8.86
CA ASP A 274 17.13 -20.73 -9.19
C ASP A 274 16.27 -20.62 -7.94
N GLU A 275 16.23 -19.44 -7.33
CA GLU A 275 15.42 -19.18 -6.15
C GLU A 275 14.32 -18.14 -6.40
N ARG A 276 13.28 -18.21 -5.57
CA ARG A 276 12.26 -17.17 -5.48
C ARG A 276 12.83 -15.93 -4.75
N PHE A 277 12.52 -14.75 -5.25
CA PHE A 277 12.97 -13.50 -4.65
C PHE A 277 11.93 -12.37 -4.71
N TYR A 278 12.16 -11.36 -3.88
CA TYR A 278 11.46 -10.09 -3.87
C TYR A 278 12.39 -9.03 -4.45
N LEU A 279 11.86 -8.16 -5.31
CA LEU A 279 12.56 -7.02 -5.88
C LEU A 279 11.74 -5.76 -5.63
N GLU A 280 12.38 -4.72 -5.13
CA GLU A 280 11.84 -3.38 -4.96
C GLU A 280 12.69 -2.40 -5.78
N VAL A 281 12.04 -1.47 -6.48
CA VAL A 281 12.69 -0.44 -7.30
C VAL A 281 12.26 0.96 -6.86
N ILE A 282 13.21 1.75 -6.38
CA ILE A 282 12.94 3.08 -5.81
C ILE A 282 13.50 4.15 -6.73
N CYS A 283 12.58 4.96 -7.28
CA CYS A 283 12.81 6.19 -8.02
C CYS A 283 12.00 7.31 -7.34
#